data_AF-A0A1H3JQ05-F1
#
_entry.id   AF-A0A1H3JQ05-F1
#
_cell.length_a   1.000
_cell.length_b   1.000
_cell.length_c   1.000
_cell.angle_alpha   90.00
_cell.angle_beta   90.00
_cell.angle_gamma   90.00
#
_symmetry.space_group_name_H-M   'P 1'
#
loop_
_entity.id
_entity.type
_entity.pdbx_description
1 polymer ?
#
loop_
_entity_poly.entity_id
_entity_poly.type
_entity_poly.pdbx_seq_one_letter_code
_entity_poly.pdbx_strand_id
1 'polypeptide(L)'
;MNKFSLLPLVAFSALLLGGCSFSKGPTGDLVGAEDRPEFNPQEVPYGMVPCPGGTFHMGQTDQDISASMVNMNKQVTIAGFYMDETEITNNQYRQFMNAIRQDSIDVLGEEYVMTELYPDTTVWVRDFTYHMGDPLMEYYYTHPAFDDYPVVGVDWFAAKYFCNWRTKLKAQANEEAGLAPYPNFRLPSEAEWEYAARGGRDLATYPWGGPYMRNSNGCMLANFKPGRGDYASDGFAYTGPVASFFPNDFGLYDMAGNVSEWCDDAYMEASVPVVWDMNPTNPDDNEPRKVVRGGSWKDIAYFLETGTRNFEYQDSARSYIGFRTAMIQIGSGGDR
;
A
#
# COMPACT_ATOMS: atom_id res chain seq x y z
N MET A 1 81.38 -39.22 -36.57
CA MET A 1 80.49 -40.38 -36.79
C MET A 1 79.08 -39.80 -36.99
N ASN A 2 78.66 -39.37 -38.19
CA ASN A 2 78.12 -40.17 -39.32
C ASN A 2 77.06 -41.17 -38.84
N LYS A 3 75.78 -41.19 -39.27
CA LYS A 3 75.00 -40.68 -40.43
C LYS A 3 73.49 -40.70 -40.03
N PHE A 4 72.64 -39.73 -40.35
CA PHE A 4 71.96 -39.40 -41.63
C PHE A 4 70.80 -40.33 -42.07
N SER A 5 69.68 -39.67 -42.47
CA SER A 5 68.59 -40.04 -43.40
C SER A 5 67.23 -40.40 -42.76
N LEU A 6 66.04 -39.98 -43.23
CA LEU A 6 65.61 -39.06 -44.30
C LEU A 6 64.07 -38.80 -44.14
N LEU A 7 63.61 -37.61 -44.55
CA LEU A 7 62.23 -37.11 -44.81
C LEU A 7 61.45 -37.96 -45.88
N PRO A 8 60.11 -37.80 -46.16
CA PRO A 8 59.41 -36.51 -46.35
C PRO A 8 57.88 -36.36 -46.08
N LEU A 9 57.47 -35.08 -46.08
CA LEU A 9 56.20 -34.44 -46.51
C LEU A 9 54.88 -35.23 -46.61
N VAL A 10 53.83 -34.72 -45.94
CA VAL A 10 52.64 -34.18 -46.64
C VAL A 10 52.16 -32.91 -45.90
N ALA A 11 52.05 -31.83 -46.66
CA ALA A 11 51.46 -30.56 -46.26
C ALA A 11 49.95 -30.56 -46.55
N PHE A 12 49.14 -30.05 -45.62
CA PHE A 12 47.85 -29.41 -45.88
C PHE A 12 47.60 -28.45 -44.69
N SER A 13 47.98 -27.18 -44.82
CA SER A 13 47.12 -26.10 -45.30
C SER A 13 45.94 -25.78 -44.35
N ALA A 14 46.19 -24.77 -43.51
CA ALA A 14 45.30 -23.67 -43.15
C ALA A 14 43.81 -23.96 -42.85
N LEU A 15 43.41 -23.70 -41.61
CA LEU A 15 42.35 -22.74 -41.31
C LEU A 15 42.42 -22.34 -39.83
N LEU A 16 42.98 -21.17 -39.59
CA LEU A 16 42.67 -20.33 -38.45
C LEU A 16 41.15 -20.10 -38.46
N LEU A 17 40.41 -20.85 -37.66
CA LEU A 17 39.07 -20.43 -37.26
C LEU A 17 39.24 -19.28 -36.27
N GLY A 18 39.50 -18.09 -36.84
CA GLY A 18 39.04 -16.88 -36.21
C GLY A 18 37.55 -17.07 -35.95
N GLY A 19 37.15 -17.02 -34.69
CA GLY A 19 35.76 -16.95 -34.30
C GLY A 19 35.19 -15.68 -34.93
N CYS A 20 34.67 -15.83 -36.14
CA CYS A 20 33.80 -14.86 -36.74
C CYS A 20 32.64 -14.68 -35.78
N SER A 21 32.60 -13.50 -35.15
CA SER A 21 31.37 -12.87 -34.74
C SER A 21 30.31 -13.20 -35.78
N PHE A 22 29.34 -14.05 -35.42
CA PHE A 22 28.10 -14.15 -36.15
C PHE A 22 27.31 -12.87 -35.86
N SER A 23 27.80 -11.74 -36.36
CA SER A 23 26.97 -10.57 -36.59
C SER A 23 26.04 -10.99 -37.73
N LYS A 24 24.93 -11.63 -37.38
CA LYS A 24 23.76 -11.66 -38.25
C LYS A 24 23.39 -10.20 -38.50
N GLY A 25 23.78 -9.68 -39.66
CA GLY A 25 23.16 -8.47 -40.18
C GLY A 25 21.65 -8.66 -40.24
N PRO A 26 20.86 -7.58 -40.11
CA PRO A 26 19.45 -7.68 -39.72
C PRO A 26 18.67 -8.40 -40.80
N THR A 27 18.09 -9.55 -40.46
CA THR A 27 17.15 -10.30 -41.30
C THR A 27 15.81 -9.57 -41.49
N GLY A 28 15.70 -8.30 -41.05
CA GLY A 28 14.46 -7.55 -41.02
C GLY A 28 13.45 -8.10 -40.00
N ASP A 29 13.84 -9.13 -39.24
CA ASP A 29 12.99 -9.75 -38.24
C ASP A 29 12.92 -8.89 -36.98
N LEU A 30 11.72 -8.80 -36.40
CA LEU A 30 11.49 -8.14 -35.12
C LEU A 30 12.07 -9.01 -33.99
N VAL A 31 13.34 -8.78 -33.64
CA VAL A 31 14.08 -9.54 -32.61
C VAL A 31 14.06 -8.89 -31.21
N GLY A 32 13.43 -7.72 -31.09
CA GLY A 32 13.38 -6.94 -29.85
C GLY A 32 14.59 -6.02 -29.66
N ALA A 33 14.49 -5.10 -28.70
CA ALA A 33 15.58 -4.21 -28.34
C ALA A 33 16.66 -4.98 -27.57
N GLU A 34 17.91 -4.89 -28.04
CA GLU A 34 19.10 -5.38 -27.35
C GLU A 34 19.38 -4.46 -26.12
N ASP A 35 20.11 -4.96 -25.12
CA ASP A 35 20.50 -4.24 -23.89
C ASP A 35 19.37 -3.84 -22.91
N ARG A 36 18.43 -4.75 -22.61
CA ARG A 36 17.50 -4.57 -21.48
C ARG A 36 18.05 -5.16 -20.18
N PRO A 37 17.79 -4.55 -19.01
CA PRO A 37 18.05 -5.16 -17.72
C PRO A 37 17.36 -6.53 -17.60
N GLU A 38 17.97 -7.44 -16.86
CA GLU A 38 17.39 -8.75 -16.58
C GLU A 38 16.06 -8.57 -15.84
N PHE A 39 15.00 -9.24 -16.34
CA PHE A 39 13.72 -9.26 -15.65
C PHE A 39 13.84 -10.06 -14.37
N ASN A 40 13.72 -9.40 -13.23
CA ASN A 40 13.58 -10.08 -11.97
C ASN A 40 12.10 -10.38 -11.71
N PRO A 41 11.73 -11.62 -11.37
CA PRO A 41 10.39 -11.89 -10.88
C PRO A 41 10.17 -10.99 -9.66
N GLN A 42 9.06 -10.26 -9.66
CA GLN A 42 8.73 -9.35 -8.58
C GLN A 42 8.45 -10.17 -7.33
N GLU A 43 9.44 -10.26 -6.44
CA GLU A 43 9.25 -10.87 -5.13
C GLU A 43 8.33 -9.99 -4.29
N VAL A 44 7.55 -10.62 -3.42
CA VAL A 44 6.68 -9.90 -2.48
C VAL A 44 7.57 -9.00 -1.61
N PRO A 45 7.39 -7.66 -1.64
CA PRO A 45 8.16 -6.80 -0.77
C PRO A 45 7.94 -7.14 0.70
N TYR A 46 8.96 -6.88 1.52
CA TYR A 46 8.84 -7.05 2.97
C TYR A 46 7.65 -6.25 3.53
N GLY A 47 6.84 -6.92 4.36
CA GLY A 47 5.64 -6.34 4.99
C GLY A 47 4.45 -6.16 4.05
N MET A 48 4.48 -6.72 2.83
CA MET A 48 3.36 -6.72 1.90
C MET A 48 2.80 -8.13 1.66
N VAL A 49 1.54 -8.20 1.27
CA VAL A 49 0.86 -9.42 0.82
C VAL A 49 0.43 -9.31 -0.64
N PRO A 50 0.46 -10.41 -1.41
CA PRO A 50 -0.07 -10.43 -2.76
C PRO A 50 -1.61 -10.48 -2.73
N CYS A 51 -2.24 -9.48 -3.32
CA CYS A 51 -3.67 -9.47 -3.64
C CYS A 51 -3.84 -10.00 -5.08
N PRO A 52 -4.36 -11.22 -5.28
CA PRO A 52 -4.52 -11.78 -6.61
C PRO A 52 -5.47 -10.92 -7.45
N GLY A 53 -5.24 -10.83 -8.76
CA GLY A 53 -6.17 -10.12 -9.64
C GLY A 53 -7.50 -10.89 -9.77
N GLY A 54 -8.60 -10.17 -9.82
CA GLY A 54 -9.93 -10.77 -9.88
C GLY A 54 -11.05 -9.77 -10.14
N THR A 55 -12.28 -10.28 -10.18
CA THR A 55 -13.49 -9.47 -10.27
C THR A 55 -14.27 -9.54 -8.97
N PHE A 56 -14.89 -8.43 -8.57
CA PHE A 56 -15.71 -8.36 -7.36
C PHE A 56 -16.82 -7.31 -7.51
N HIS A 57 -17.84 -7.39 -6.66
CA HIS A 57 -18.84 -6.33 -6.55
C HIS A 57 -18.40 -5.27 -5.53
N MET A 58 -18.08 -4.08 -6.04
CA MET A 58 -17.78 -2.90 -5.24
C MET A 58 -19.08 -2.21 -4.82
N GLY A 59 -19.16 -1.73 -3.57
CA GLY A 59 -20.28 -0.95 -3.05
C GLY A 59 -21.00 -1.56 -1.85
N GLN A 60 -22.27 -1.19 -1.68
CA GLN A 60 -23.11 -1.58 -0.55
C GLN A 60 -23.34 -3.09 -0.42
N THR A 61 -23.35 -3.56 0.83
CA THR A 61 -23.71 -4.95 1.16
C THR A 61 -25.12 -5.08 1.75
N ASP A 62 -25.62 -4.01 2.39
CA ASP A 62 -26.98 -3.89 2.89
C ASP A 62 -27.68 -2.66 2.30
N GLN A 63 -29.00 -2.56 2.45
CA GLN A 63 -29.78 -1.44 1.95
C GLN A 63 -29.54 -0.16 2.75
N ASP A 64 -28.80 0.79 2.19
CA ASP A 64 -28.73 2.16 2.72
C ASP A 64 -29.84 3.03 2.11
N ILE A 65 -30.95 3.17 2.83
CA ILE A 65 -32.10 4.01 2.41
C ILE A 65 -31.74 5.50 2.44
N SER A 66 -30.74 5.88 3.25
CA SER A 66 -30.30 7.28 3.43
C SER A 66 -29.27 7.75 2.41
N ALA A 67 -28.74 6.86 1.55
CA ALA A 67 -27.68 7.15 0.58
C ALA A 67 -26.52 7.95 1.21
N SER A 68 -26.16 7.58 2.44
CA SER A 68 -25.42 8.44 3.35
C SER A 68 -23.97 8.53 2.92
N MET A 69 -23.35 7.38 2.66
CA MET A 69 -21.90 7.23 2.49
C MET A 69 -21.50 5.90 1.80
N VAL A 70 -22.40 5.30 1.02
CA VAL A 70 -22.15 4.04 0.30
C VAL A 70 -22.57 4.17 -1.16
N ASN A 71 -21.74 3.65 -2.06
CA ASN A 71 -22.04 3.65 -3.49
C ASN A 71 -22.93 2.46 -3.89
N MET A 72 -23.64 2.64 -5.02
CA MET A 72 -24.34 1.56 -5.70
C MET A 72 -23.39 0.44 -6.10
N ASN A 73 -23.92 -0.78 -6.18
CA ASN A 73 -23.11 -1.94 -6.52
C ASN A 73 -22.70 -1.90 -7.98
N LYS A 74 -21.40 -2.11 -8.23
CA LYS A 74 -20.83 -2.25 -9.56
C LYS A 74 -19.79 -3.36 -9.55
N GLN A 75 -19.79 -4.18 -10.60
CA GLN A 75 -18.74 -5.16 -10.80
C GLN A 75 -17.48 -4.46 -11.31
N VAL A 76 -16.36 -4.67 -10.61
CA VAL A 76 -15.05 -4.09 -10.91
C VAL A 76 -14.03 -5.21 -11.05
N THR A 77 -13.10 -5.05 -11.99
CA THR A 77 -11.95 -5.93 -12.20
C THR A 77 -10.70 -5.23 -11.68
N ILE A 78 -9.98 -5.87 -10.76
CA ILE A 78 -8.71 -5.40 -10.21
C ILE A 78 -7.58 -6.31 -10.71
N ALA A 79 -6.51 -5.73 -11.22
CA ALA A 79 -5.29 -6.45 -11.57
C ALA A 79 -4.55 -6.86 -10.30
N GLY A 80 -3.68 -7.88 -10.38
CA GLY A 80 -2.86 -8.28 -9.24
C GLY A 80 -2.00 -7.12 -8.73
N PHE A 81 -1.89 -7.00 -7.41
CA PHE A 81 -1.08 -5.98 -6.74
C PHE A 81 -0.60 -6.49 -5.38
N TYR A 82 0.31 -5.75 -4.78
CA TYR A 82 0.77 -5.97 -3.42
C TYR A 82 0.26 -4.83 -2.54
N MET A 83 -0.11 -5.15 -1.31
CA MET A 83 -0.55 -4.18 -0.31
C MET A 83 0.13 -4.49 1.01
N ASP A 84 0.44 -3.45 1.80
CA ASP A 84 1.00 -3.67 3.14
C ASP A 84 0.04 -4.48 4.01
N GLU A 85 0.61 -5.44 4.75
CA GLU A 85 -0.14 -6.37 5.61
C GLU A 85 -0.89 -5.63 6.73
N THR A 86 -0.32 -4.54 7.24
CA THR A 86 -0.88 -3.67 8.29
C THR A 86 -0.88 -2.22 7.84
N GLU A 87 -1.48 -1.32 8.64
CA GLU A 87 -1.20 0.11 8.50
C GLU A 87 0.30 0.40 8.76
N ILE A 88 0.78 1.52 8.22
CA ILE A 88 2.16 1.96 8.48
C ILE A 88 2.30 2.31 9.97
N THR A 89 3.29 1.68 10.60
CA THR A 89 3.56 1.88 12.03
C THR A 89 4.34 3.16 12.30
N ASN A 90 4.26 3.66 13.52
CA ASN A 90 5.09 4.78 13.99
C ASN A 90 6.59 4.49 13.79
N ASN A 91 7.03 3.25 14.00
CA ASN A 91 8.43 2.88 13.82
C ASN A 91 8.88 2.94 12.36
N GLN A 92 8.06 2.43 11.43
CA GLN A 92 8.32 2.54 9.98
C GLN A 92 8.34 4.01 9.54
N TYR A 93 7.43 4.84 10.05
CA TYR A 93 7.40 6.26 9.74
C TYR A 93 8.61 7.01 10.32
N ARG A 94 9.12 6.61 11.49
CA ARG A 94 10.37 7.15 12.05
C ARG A 94 11.58 6.82 11.20
N GLN A 95 11.63 5.63 10.58
CA GLN A 95 12.67 5.30 9.61
C GLN A 95 12.68 6.30 8.45
N PHE A 96 11.51 6.63 7.91
CA PHE A 96 11.35 7.68 6.90
C PHE A 96 11.87 9.03 7.39
N MET A 97 11.42 9.49 8.56
CA MET A 97 11.85 10.79 9.09
C MET A 97 13.35 10.86 9.37
N ASN A 98 13.96 9.77 9.82
CA ASN A 98 15.41 9.71 10.04
C ASN A 98 16.18 9.78 8.71
N ALA A 99 15.71 9.11 7.66
CA ALA A 99 16.32 9.17 6.33
C ALA A 99 16.20 10.58 5.73
N ILE A 100 15.02 11.21 5.79
CA ILE A 100 14.81 12.56 5.25
C ILE A 100 15.67 13.61 5.97
N ARG A 101 15.84 13.49 7.29
CA ARG A 101 16.72 14.38 8.07
C ARG A 101 18.20 14.24 7.68
N GLN A 102 18.63 13.06 7.25
CA GLN A 102 20.02 12.83 6.84
C GLN A 102 20.26 13.26 5.39
N ASP A 103 19.35 12.90 4.49
CA ASP A 103 19.60 12.99 3.05
C ASP A 103 19.05 14.27 2.41
N SER A 104 18.03 14.90 3.00
CA SER A 104 17.22 15.92 2.32
C SER A 104 16.99 17.20 3.12
N ILE A 105 17.56 17.33 4.32
CA ILE A 105 17.38 18.52 5.17
C ILE A 105 17.92 19.78 4.52
N ASP A 106 19.05 19.68 3.81
CA ASP A 106 19.69 20.81 3.11
C ASP A 106 18.88 21.27 1.88
N VAL A 107 18.07 20.38 1.29
CA VAL A 107 17.31 20.65 0.06
C VAL A 107 15.89 21.13 0.37
N LEU A 108 15.21 20.43 1.28
CA LEU A 108 13.81 20.73 1.64
C LEU A 108 13.71 21.84 2.70
N GLY A 109 14.74 21.98 3.53
CA GLY A 109 14.72 22.82 4.72
C GLY A 109 14.10 22.11 5.93
N GLU A 110 14.69 22.32 7.09
CA GLU A 110 14.21 21.73 8.35
C GLU A 110 12.77 22.16 8.68
N GLU A 111 12.42 23.42 8.38
CA GLU A 111 11.08 23.96 8.60
C GLU A 111 10.02 23.14 7.85
N TYR A 112 10.20 22.92 6.54
CA TYR A 112 9.25 22.13 5.72
C TYR A 112 9.09 20.70 6.24
N VAL A 113 10.21 20.05 6.60
CA VAL A 113 10.17 18.67 7.12
C VAL A 113 9.40 18.59 8.43
N MET A 114 9.55 19.59 9.30
CA MET A 114 8.89 19.61 10.61
C MET A 114 7.44 20.09 10.55
N THR A 115 7.05 20.90 9.56
CA THR A 115 5.67 21.39 9.42
C THR A 115 4.80 20.47 8.57
N GLU A 116 5.31 19.96 7.45
CA GLU A 116 4.51 19.24 6.46
C GLU A 116 4.66 17.71 6.54
N LEU A 117 5.84 17.21 6.95
CA LEU A 117 6.12 15.77 6.95
C LEU A 117 6.13 15.14 8.35
N TYR A 118 6.41 15.92 9.39
CA TYR A 118 6.39 15.39 10.75
C TYR A 118 4.93 15.22 11.22
N PRO A 119 4.57 14.09 11.85
CA PRO A 119 3.20 13.89 12.31
C PRO A 119 2.75 14.97 13.30
N ASP A 120 1.61 15.60 13.02
CA ASP A 120 0.99 16.58 13.91
C ASP A 120 0.46 15.88 15.15
N THR A 121 1.21 15.95 16.25
CA THR A 121 0.84 15.34 17.53
C THR A 121 -0.31 16.08 18.24
N THR A 122 -0.61 17.33 17.85
CA THR A 122 -1.67 18.14 18.47
C THR A 122 -3.06 17.60 18.16
N VAL A 123 -3.19 16.70 17.17
CA VAL A 123 -4.45 16.03 16.81
C VAL A 123 -5.13 15.35 18.00
N TRP A 124 -4.36 14.82 18.95
CA TRP A 124 -4.88 14.15 20.14
C TRP A 124 -5.64 15.09 21.09
N VAL A 125 -5.34 16.39 21.04
CA VAL A 125 -6.05 17.43 21.81
C VAL A 125 -7.04 18.18 20.93
N ARG A 126 -6.70 18.42 19.66
CA ARG A 126 -7.50 19.21 18.71
C ARG A 126 -8.78 18.51 18.29
N ASP A 127 -8.74 17.21 18.04
CA ASP A 127 -9.90 16.50 17.48
C ASP A 127 -11.01 16.26 18.51
N PHE A 128 -10.70 16.36 19.81
CA PHE A 128 -11.64 16.05 20.90
C PHE A 128 -11.78 17.22 21.90
N THR A 129 -12.95 17.86 21.94
CA THR A 129 -13.19 18.96 22.89
C THR A 129 -13.27 18.45 24.34
N TYR A 130 -12.56 19.12 25.27
CA TYR A 130 -12.56 18.82 26.71
C TYR A 130 -12.14 17.38 27.07
N HIS A 131 -11.22 16.80 26.30
CA HIS A 131 -10.64 15.47 26.51
C HIS A 131 -9.19 15.57 27.02
N MET A 132 -8.75 14.59 27.82
CA MET A 132 -7.37 14.50 28.30
C MET A 132 -6.47 13.84 27.24
N GLY A 133 -6.16 14.58 26.17
CA GLY A 133 -5.31 14.12 25.08
C GLY A 133 -3.81 14.28 25.30
N ASP A 134 -3.42 15.07 26.31
CA ASP A 134 -2.03 15.48 26.58
C ASP A 134 -1.02 14.31 26.62
N PRO A 135 -1.31 13.15 27.24
CA PRO A 135 -0.37 12.03 27.22
C PRO A 135 -0.12 11.47 25.82
N LEU A 136 -1.15 11.39 24.98
CA LEU A 136 -1.00 10.88 23.61
C LEU A 136 -0.30 11.92 22.73
N MET A 137 -0.58 13.21 22.93
CA MET A 137 0.17 14.28 22.28
C MET A 137 1.67 14.20 22.56
N GLU A 138 2.07 13.94 23.81
CA GLU A 138 3.50 13.90 24.18
C GLU A 138 4.19 12.59 23.76
N TYR A 139 3.53 11.44 23.97
CA TYR A 139 4.19 10.14 23.91
C TYR A 139 3.84 9.29 22.67
N TYR A 140 2.72 9.54 21.98
CA TYR A 140 2.22 8.60 20.96
C TYR A 140 3.24 8.33 19.84
N TYR A 141 3.85 9.38 19.28
CA TYR A 141 4.82 9.19 18.19
C TYR A 141 6.24 8.95 18.70
N THR A 142 6.57 9.44 19.90
CA THR A 142 7.96 9.53 20.42
C THR A 142 8.35 8.33 21.28
N HIS A 143 7.43 7.75 22.03
CA HIS A 143 7.73 6.75 23.04
C HIS A 143 7.77 5.33 22.42
N PRO A 144 8.76 4.48 22.78
CA PRO A 144 8.89 3.13 22.22
C PRO A 144 7.68 2.20 22.41
N ALA A 145 6.87 2.45 23.44
CA ALA A 145 5.65 1.68 23.69
C ALA A 145 4.63 1.76 22.55
N PHE A 146 4.74 2.78 21.68
CA PHE A 146 3.85 2.98 20.54
C PHE A 146 4.53 2.66 19.19
N ASP A 147 5.66 1.93 19.20
CA ASP A 147 6.40 1.58 17.99
C ASP A 147 5.55 0.80 16.97
N ASP A 148 4.77 -0.16 17.47
CA ASP A 148 3.91 -1.04 16.67
C ASP A 148 2.48 -0.50 16.49
N TYR A 149 2.24 0.77 16.83
CA TYR A 149 0.94 1.43 16.61
C TYR A 149 0.91 2.13 15.26
N PRO A 150 -0.28 2.29 14.64
CA PRO A 150 -0.39 2.97 13.35
C PRO A 150 0.02 4.44 13.48
N VAL A 151 0.71 4.96 12.48
CA VAL A 151 1.02 6.39 12.40
C VAL A 151 -0.27 7.17 12.12
N VAL A 152 -0.49 8.22 12.92
CA VAL A 152 -1.62 9.16 12.79
C VAL A 152 -1.10 10.58 12.88
N GLY A 153 -1.95 11.56 12.60
CA GLY A 153 -1.51 12.96 12.51
C GLY A 153 -0.73 13.24 11.21
N VAL A 154 -0.91 12.40 10.19
CA VAL A 154 -0.34 12.57 8.86
C VAL A 154 -1.45 12.95 7.88
N ASP A 155 -1.19 13.95 7.06
CA ASP A 155 -2.09 14.35 5.98
C ASP A 155 -1.86 13.48 4.73
N TRP A 156 -2.64 13.74 3.67
CA TRP A 156 -2.56 12.95 2.44
C TRP A 156 -1.23 13.19 1.70
N PHE A 157 -0.70 14.42 1.74
CA PHE A 157 0.57 14.75 1.09
C PHE A 157 1.75 14.04 1.75
N ALA A 158 1.84 14.04 3.08
CA ALA A 158 2.86 13.34 3.84
C ALA A 158 2.83 11.83 3.57
N ALA A 159 1.64 11.23 3.46
CA ALA A 159 1.48 9.82 3.09
C ALA A 159 2.00 9.53 1.66
N LYS A 160 1.71 10.41 0.69
CA LYS A 160 2.25 10.31 -0.68
C LYS A 160 3.77 10.51 -0.72
N TYR A 161 4.32 11.43 0.08
CA TYR A 161 5.75 11.62 0.22
C TYR A 161 6.45 10.38 0.79
N PHE A 162 5.85 9.73 1.80
CA PHE A 162 6.33 8.46 2.31
C PHE A 162 6.38 7.39 1.23
N CYS A 163 5.33 7.26 0.41
CA CYS A 163 5.30 6.32 -0.72
C CYS A 163 6.43 6.59 -1.74
N ASN A 164 6.66 7.86 -2.07
CA ASN A 164 7.75 8.27 -2.95
C ASN A 164 9.12 7.97 -2.37
N TRP A 165 9.32 8.20 -1.07
CA TRP A 165 10.56 7.83 -0.38
C TRP A 165 10.79 6.32 -0.39
N ARG A 166 9.77 5.53 -0.05
CA ARG A 166 9.85 4.06 -0.07
C ARG A 166 10.22 3.53 -1.46
N THR A 167 9.69 4.16 -2.51
CA THR A 167 10.05 3.88 -3.91
C THR A 167 11.53 4.13 -4.17
N LYS A 168 12.06 5.28 -3.76
CA LYS A 168 13.49 5.60 -3.92
C LYS A 168 14.39 4.63 -3.17
N LEU A 169 14.01 4.29 -1.93
CA LEU A 169 14.73 3.33 -1.10
C LEU A 169 14.84 1.96 -1.79
N LYS A 170 13.74 1.45 -2.36
CA LYS A 170 13.74 0.17 -3.08
C LYS A 170 14.46 0.26 -4.42
N ALA A 171 14.33 1.37 -5.14
CA ALA A 171 15.00 1.59 -6.41
C ALA A 171 16.52 1.60 -6.24
N GLN A 172 17.05 2.27 -5.22
CA GLN A 172 18.47 2.27 -4.90
C GLN A 172 18.99 0.85 -4.62
N ALA A 173 18.28 0.08 -3.80
CA ALA A 173 18.68 -1.30 -3.50
C ALA A 173 18.67 -2.21 -4.74
N ASN A 174 17.71 -2.01 -5.65
CA ASN A 174 17.66 -2.76 -6.91
C ASN A 174 18.78 -2.35 -7.88
N GLU A 175 19.11 -1.06 -7.95
CA GLU A 175 20.21 -0.54 -8.78
C GLU A 175 21.57 -1.10 -8.33
N GLU A 176 21.82 -1.12 -7.01
CA GLU A 176 23.03 -1.73 -6.43
C GLU A 176 23.14 -3.23 -6.74
N ALA A 177 22.00 -3.91 -6.89
CA ALA A 177 21.91 -5.32 -7.28
C ALA A 177 21.92 -5.55 -8.80
N GLY A 178 21.96 -4.51 -9.63
CA GLY A 178 21.89 -4.61 -11.10
C GLY A 178 20.54 -5.10 -11.63
N LEU A 179 19.47 -4.95 -10.83
CA LEU A 179 18.13 -5.42 -11.14
C LEU A 179 17.27 -4.33 -11.80
N ALA A 180 16.24 -4.74 -12.54
CA ALA A 180 15.25 -3.81 -13.07
C ALA A 180 14.53 -3.03 -11.93
N PRO A 181 14.15 -1.76 -12.17
CA PRO A 181 13.40 -0.98 -11.19
C PRO A 181 12.03 -1.61 -10.97
N TYR A 182 11.63 -1.71 -9.70
CA TYR A 182 10.28 -2.11 -9.34
C TYR A 182 9.28 -0.98 -9.61
N PRO A 183 7.98 -1.30 -9.76
CA PRO A 183 6.94 -0.29 -9.75
C PRO A 183 6.95 0.53 -8.46
N ASN A 184 6.41 1.74 -8.55
CA ASN A 184 6.39 2.66 -7.41
C ASN A 184 5.42 2.18 -6.33
N PHE A 185 5.80 2.38 -5.07
CA PHE A 185 4.87 2.36 -3.95
C PHE A 185 3.97 3.60 -4.04
N ARG A 186 2.70 3.42 -3.72
CA ARG A 186 1.68 4.47 -3.73
C ARG A 186 0.60 4.17 -2.70
N LEU A 187 -0.31 5.11 -2.49
CA LEU A 187 -1.56 4.81 -1.80
C LEU A 187 -2.40 3.87 -2.69
N PRO A 188 -3.19 2.97 -2.08
CA PRO A 188 -4.14 2.15 -2.84
C PRO A 188 -5.23 3.03 -3.46
N SER A 189 -5.78 2.59 -4.59
CA SER A 189 -7.04 3.16 -5.03
C SER A 189 -8.18 2.72 -4.11
N GLU A 190 -9.28 3.46 -4.09
CA GLU A 190 -10.48 3.10 -3.32
C GLU A 190 -10.96 1.68 -3.67
N ALA A 191 -10.92 1.32 -4.96
CA ALA A 191 -11.36 0.01 -5.42
C ALA A 191 -10.38 -1.10 -5.07
N GLU A 192 -9.06 -0.84 -5.12
CA GLU A 192 -8.05 -1.78 -4.62
C GLU A 192 -8.20 -2.01 -3.13
N TRP A 193 -8.41 -0.94 -2.36
CA TRP A 193 -8.62 -1.02 -0.91
C TRP A 193 -9.86 -1.85 -0.57
N GLU A 194 -11.00 -1.61 -1.24
CA GLU A 194 -12.22 -2.38 -0.99
C GLU A 194 -12.07 -3.86 -1.39
N TYR A 195 -11.45 -4.12 -2.54
CA TYR A 195 -11.16 -5.48 -3.00
C TYR A 195 -10.29 -6.23 -2.00
N ALA A 196 -9.23 -5.57 -1.54
CA ALA A 196 -8.32 -6.08 -0.53
C ALA A 196 -9.03 -6.33 0.80
N ALA A 197 -9.86 -5.39 1.28
CA ALA A 197 -10.59 -5.50 2.54
C ALA A 197 -11.55 -6.70 2.54
N ARG A 198 -12.23 -6.96 1.41
CA ARG A 198 -13.14 -8.11 1.24
C ARG A 198 -12.42 -9.47 1.26
N GLY A 199 -11.12 -9.52 1.01
CA GLY A 199 -10.31 -10.73 1.10
C GLY A 199 -10.85 -11.87 0.23
N GLY A 200 -11.27 -11.60 -1.01
CA GLY A 200 -11.82 -12.62 -1.92
C GLY A 200 -13.26 -13.06 -1.64
N ARG A 201 -13.94 -12.48 -0.64
CA ARG A 201 -15.38 -12.71 -0.39
C ARG A 201 -16.23 -11.73 -1.19
N ASP A 202 -17.22 -12.23 -1.91
CA ASP A 202 -18.16 -11.36 -2.62
C ASP A 202 -19.23 -10.80 -1.67
N LEU A 203 -19.49 -9.50 -1.75
CA LEU A 203 -20.50 -8.78 -0.93
C LEU A 203 -20.39 -8.99 0.60
N ALA A 204 -19.21 -9.30 1.12
CA ALA A 204 -18.96 -9.37 2.57
C ALA A 204 -19.10 -8.01 3.24
N THR A 205 -19.88 -7.91 4.33
CA THR A 205 -20.09 -6.65 5.06
C THR A 205 -18.82 -6.17 5.76
N TYR A 206 -18.07 -7.06 6.40
CA TYR A 206 -16.80 -6.80 7.06
C TYR A 206 -15.68 -7.67 6.45
N PRO A 207 -14.39 -7.40 6.73
CA PRO A 207 -13.28 -8.20 6.21
C PRO A 207 -13.36 -9.70 6.55
N TRP A 208 -13.90 -10.03 7.72
CA TRP A 208 -14.14 -11.41 8.17
C TRP A 208 -15.48 -12.00 7.71
N GLY A 209 -16.23 -11.29 6.87
CA GLY A 209 -17.59 -11.65 6.48
C GLY A 209 -18.64 -10.85 7.25
N GLY A 210 -19.73 -11.48 7.66
CA GLY A 210 -20.81 -10.78 8.35
C GLY A 210 -21.92 -11.74 8.77
N PRO A 211 -22.97 -11.22 9.43
CA PRO A 211 -23.20 -9.81 9.77
C PRO A 211 -22.67 -9.43 11.17
N TYR A 212 -22.03 -10.35 11.89
CA TYR A 212 -21.69 -10.13 13.30
C TYR A 212 -20.28 -9.53 13.46
N MET A 213 -20.18 -8.56 14.39
CA MET A 213 -18.92 -7.93 14.81
C MET A 213 -18.24 -8.66 15.98
N ARG A 214 -18.90 -9.70 16.50
CA ARG A 214 -18.42 -10.51 17.63
C ARG A 214 -18.21 -11.93 17.18
N ASN A 215 -17.19 -12.57 17.72
CA ASN A 215 -17.03 -14.01 17.61
C ASN A 215 -18.01 -14.77 18.53
N SER A 216 -17.99 -16.10 18.48
CA SER A 216 -18.81 -16.98 19.33
C SER A 216 -18.56 -16.80 20.83
N ASN A 217 -17.39 -16.29 21.22
CA ASN A 217 -17.02 -16.00 22.61
C ASN A 217 -17.46 -14.60 23.06
N GLY A 218 -18.06 -13.81 22.16
CA GLY A 218 -18.50 -12.44 22.44
C GLY A 218 -17.40 -11.37 22.34
N CYS A 219 -16.17 -11.73 21.96
CA CYS A 219 -15.09 -10.77 21.74
C CYS A 219 -15.31 -10.01 20.43
N MET A 220 -14.93 -8.73 20.40
CA MET A 220 -14.94 -7.93 19.17
C MET A 220 -13.88 -8.41 18.19
N LEU A 221 -14.14 -8.19 16.90
CA LEU A 221 -13.28 -8.60 15.79
C LEU A 221 -12.46 -7.45 15.19
N ALA A 222 -12.65 -6.23 15.68
CA ALA A 222 -11.96 -5.02 15.28
C ALA A 222 -11.90 -4.01 16.44
N ASN A 223 -11.03 -3.01 16.31
CA ASN A 223 -10.97 -1.84 17.19
C ASN A 223 -11.87 -0.71 16.67
N PHE A 224 -12.93 -0.37 17.40
CA PHE A 224 -13.88 0.66 17.00
C PHE A 224 -14.62 1.22 18.21
N LYS A 225 -15.71 1.97 17.99
CA LYS A 225 -16.60 2.43 19.05
C LYS A 225 -17.87 1.56 19.09
N PRO A 226 -17.96 0.54 19.96
CA PRO A 226 -19.11 -0.37 19.98
C PRO A 226 -20.42 0.29 20.41
N GLY A 227 -20.32 1.33 21.23
CA GLY A 227 -21.47 1.95 21.84
C GLY A 227 -21.23 3.40 22.24
N ARG A 228 -22.30 4.10 22.57
CA ARG A 228 -22.20 5.49 23.02
C ARG A 228 -21.45 5.55 24.36
N GLY A 229 -20.23 6.07 24.31
CA GLY A 229 -19.35 6.18 25.49
C GLY A 229 -18.58 4.91 25.82
N ASP A 230 -18.75 3.85 25.02
CA ASP A 230 -17.97 2.63 25.11
C ASP A 230 -16.93 2.63 23.99
N TYR A 231 -15.66 2.73 24.38
CA TYR A 231 -14.49 2.68 23.52
C TYR A 231 -13.57 1.51 23.90
N ALA A 232 -13.89 0.71 24.91
CA ALA A 232 -12.92 -0.23 25.50
C ALA A 232 -13.37 -1.69 25.45
N SER A 233 -14.61 -1.96 25.06
CA SER A 233 -15.15 -3.33 24.98
C SER A 233 -14.45 -4.24 23.96
N ASP A 234 -13.67 -3.68 23.03
CA ASP A 234 -12.81 -4.41 22.10
C ASP A 234 -11.38 -4.65 22.63
N GLY A 235 -11.02 -4.01 23.75
CA GLY A 235 -9.71 -4.07 24.37
C GLY A 235 -8.86 -2.81 24.22
N PHE A 236 -9.25 -1.83 23.40
CA PHE A 236 -8.43 -0.66 23.08
C PHE A 236 -9.23 0.65 23.10
N ALA A 237 -8.93 1.54 24.05
CA ALA A 237 -9.64 2.83 24.19
C ALA A 237 -9.36 3.85 23.07
N TYR A 238 -8.24 3.67 22.35
CA TYR A 238 -7.77 4.50 21.24
C TYR A 238 -7.31 3.57 20.12
N THR A 239 -6.32 3.97 19.32
CA THR A 239 -5.62 3.03 18.45
C THR A 239 -5.06 1.85 19.28
N GLY A 240 -4.99 0.69 18.64
CA GLY A 240 -4.30 -0.49 19.13
C GLY A 240 -3.01 -0.71 18.33
N PRO A 241 -2.13 -1.62 18.80
CA PRO A 241 -1.03 -2.11 17.96
C PRO A 241 -1.60 -2.71 16.67
N VAL A 242 -0.87 -2.54 15.57
CA VAL A 242 -1.24 -3.19 14.30
C VAL A 242 -1.19 -4.71 14.44
N ALA A 243 -1.95 -5.42 13.62
CA ALA A 243 -2.12 -6.87 13.66
C ALA A 243 -2.63 -7.41 15.01
N SER A 244 -3.44 -6.62 15.73
CA SER A 244 -4.07 -7.07 16.99
C SER A 244 -5.24 -8.04 16.76
N PHE A 245 -5.93 -7.91 15.64
CA PHE A 245 -7.07 -8.76 15.27
C PHE A 245 -6.68 -9.78 14.19
N PHE A 246 -7.62 -10.65 13.83
CA PHE A 246 -7.35 -11.67 12.80
C PHE A 246 -7.24 -11.04 11.41
N PRO A 247 -6.31 -11.52 10.58
CA PRO A 247 -6.22 -11.07 9.20
C PRO A 247 -7.42 -11.57 8.40
N ASN A 248 -7.73 -10.91 7.29
CA ASN A 248 -8.64 -11.42 6.30
C ASN A 248 -7.98 -12.54 5.44
N ASP A 249 -8.71 -13.09 4.46
CA ASP A 249 -8.21 -14.26 3.70
C ASP A 249 -7.05 -13.93 2.75
N PHE A 250 -6.77 -12.65 2.50
CA PHE A 250 -5.57 -12.20 1.78
C PHE A 250 -4.37 -12.00 2.71
N GLY A 251 -4.55 -12.10 4.03
CA GLY A 251 -3.51 -11.87 5.02
C GLY A 251 -3.40 -10.42 5.48
N LEU A 252 -4.39 -9.58 5.20
CA LEU A 252 -4.40 -8.16 5.60
C LEU A 252 -5.05 -8.01 6.97
N TYR A 253 -4.38 -7.28 7.86
CA TYR A 253 -4.84 -6.94 9.19
C TYR A 253 -5.52 -5.58 9.22
N ASP A 254 -6.43 -5.42 10.19
CA ASP A 254 -7.02 -4.13 10.57
C ASP A 254 -7.67 -3.36 9.41
N MET A 255 -8.13 -4.07 8.37
CA MET A 255 -8.90 -3.48 7.24
C MET A 255 -10.26 -2.90 7.69
N ALA A 256 -10.67 -3.14 8.94
CA ALA A 256 -11.85 -2.54 9.55
C ALA A 256 -11.49 -2.08 10.96
N GLY A 257 -11.64 -0.79 11.23
CA GLY A 257 -11.34 -0.18 12.51
C GLY A 257 -9.87 0.20 12.67
N ASN A 258 -9.44 0.36 13.92
CA ASN A 258 -8.13 0.88 14.31
C ASN A 258 -7.89 2.30 13.79
N VAL A 259 -7.39 2.50 12.57
CA VAL A 259 -7.36 3.82 11.92
C VAL A 259 -8.01 3.75 10.55
N SER A 260 -8.70 4.83 10.18
CA SER A 260 -9.16 4.95 8.80
C SER A 260 -7.97 5.23 7.89
N GLU A 261 -8.03 4.80 6.64
CA GLU A 261 -6.86 4.82 5.75
C GLU A 261 -7.06 5.71 4.53
N TRP A 262 -6.06 6.54 4.25
CA TRP A 262 -5.99 7.35 3.03
C TRP A 262 -5.93 6.47 1.77
N CYS A 263 -6.81 6.79 0.81
CA CYS A 263 -6.74 6.29 -0.56
C CYS A 263 -6.24 7.38 -1.52
N ASP A 264 -5.80 6.99 -2.71
CA ASP A 264 -5.29 7.94 -3.72
C ASP A 264 -6.42 8.76 -4.39
N ASP A 265 -7.63 8.23 -4.41
CA ASP A 265 -8.78 8.78 -5.12
C ASP A 265 -9.30 10.10 -4.51
N ALA A 266 -9.68 11.01 -5.40
CA ALA A 266 -10.52 12.16 -5.05
C ALA A 266 -11.94 11.69 -4.69
N TYR A 267 -12.51 12.27 -3.64
CA TYR A 267 -13.84 11.91 -3.18
C TYR A 267 -14.91 12.51 -4.09
N MET A 268 -15.73 11.64 -4.68
CA MET A 268 -16.90 12.03 -5.46
C MET A 268 -18.07 11.12 -5.09
N GLU A 269 -19.19 11.71 -4.68
CA GLU A 269 -20.39 10.98 -4.26
C GLU A 269 -20.90 10.00 -5.33
N ALA A 270 -20.85 10.40 -6.60
CA ALA A 270 -21.28 9.58 -7.74
C ALA A 270 -20.08 8.99 -8.53
N SER A 271 -19.00 8.58 -7.86
CA SER A 271 -17.81 8.04 -8.55
C SER A 271 -18.09 6.73 -9.29
N VAL A 272 -18.79 5.78 -8.67
CA VAL A 272 -19.00 4.43 -9.22
C VAL A 272 -19.64 4.38 -10.62
N PRO A 273 -20.72 5.12 -10.94
CA PRO A 273 -21.26 5.13 -12.29
C PRO A 273 -20.38 5.82 -13.33
N VAL A 274 -19.42 6.65 -12.91
CA VAL A 274 -18.58 7.47 -13.80
C VAL A 274 -17.23 6.81 -14.11
N VAL A 275 -16.59 6.20 -13.11
CA VAL A 275 -15.29 5.54 -13.29
C VAL A 275 -15.42 4.31 -14.19
N TRP A 276 -14.31 3.84 -14.75
CA TRP A 276 -14.30 2.61 -15.54
C TRP A 276 -14.53 1.36 -14.68
N ASP A 277 -14.70 0.18 -15.27
CA ASP A 277 -14.90 -1.09 -14.56
C ASP A 277 -13.60 -1.89 -14.36
N MET A 278 -12.53 -1.55 -15.07
CA MET A 278 -11.20 -2.15 -14.92
C MET A 278 -10.23 -1.18 -14.24
N ASN A 279 -9.66 -1.58 -13.09
CA ASN A 279 -8.74 -0.79 -12.27
C ASN A 279 -9.16 0.69 -12.11
N PRO A 280 -10.38 0.98 -11.60
CA PRO A 280 -10.86 2.34 -11.52
C PRO A 280 -10.02 3.18 -10.55
N THR A 281 -9.78 4.41 -10.99
CA THR A 281 -9.17 5.49 -10.22
C THR A 281 -9.90 6.78 -10.53
N ASN A 282 -10.03 7.68 -9.56
CA ASN A 282 -10.61 9.01 -9.73
C ASN A 282 -9.58 10.12 -9.41
N PRO A 283 -8.67 10.44 -10.35
CA PRO A 283 -7.75 11.55 -10.18
C PRO A 283 -8.45 12.88 -10.50
N ASP A 284 -8.78 13.66 -9.47
CA ASP A 284 -9.21 15.05 -9.61
C ASP A 284 -8.40 15.95 -8.68
N ASP A 285 -7.56 16.80 -9.29
CA ASP A 285 -6.69 17.74 -8.58
C ASP A 285 -7.48 18.95 -8.06
N ASN A 286 -8.68 19.21 -8.57
CA ASN A 286 -9.53 20.32 -8.10
C ASN A 286 -10.42 19.92 -6.93
N GLU A 287 -10.46 18.64 -6.58
CA GLU A 287 -11.21 18.11 -5.45
C GLU A 287 -10.27 17.93 -4.24
N PRO A 288 -10.37 18.81 -3.23
CA PRO A 288 -9.50 18.78 -2.06
C PRO A 288 -9.83 17.63 -1.10
N ARG A 289 -11.01 17.00 -1.22
CA ARG A 289 -11.40 15.86 -0.39
C ARG A 289 -10.83 14.57 -0.98
N LYS A 290 -10.16 13.78 -0.15
CA LYS A 290 -9.65 12.45 -0.54
C LYS A 290 -10.43 11.36 0.17
N VAL A 291 -10.54 10.22 -0.49
CA VAL A 291 -11.28 9.07 0.05
C VAL A 291 -10.53 8.49 1.25
N VAL A 292 -11.30 8.17 2.28
CA VAL A 292 -10.83 7.51 3.50
C VAL A 292 -11.71 6.27 3.75
N ARG A 293 -11.10 5.13 4.09
CA ARG A 293 -11.77 3.82 4.20
C ARG A 293 -11.46 3.10 5.51
N GLY A 294 -12.24 2.08 5.85
CA GLY A 294 -12.00 1.17 6.99
C GLY A 294 -12.61 1.59 8.32
N GLY A 295 -12.85 2.89 8.51
CA GLY A 295 -13.28 3.41 9.79
C GLY A 295 -12.17 3.30 10.84
N SER A 296 -12.39 3.86 12.02
CA SER A 296 -11.37 3.96 13.05
C SER A 296 -11.86 3.54 14.43
N TRP A 297 -10.95 3.51 15.40
CA TRP A 297 -11.23 3.31 16.82
C TRP A 297 -12.33 4.24 17.36
N LYS A 298 -12.52 5.43 16.76
CA LYS A 298 -13.57 6.38 17.19
C LYS A 298 -14.93 6.16 16.52
N ASP A 299 -14.97 5.41 15.42
CA ASP A 299 -16.14 5.30 14.56
C ASP A 299 -17.03 4.13 14.95
N ILE A 300 -18.31 4.25 14.61
CA ILE A 300 -19.29 3.18 14.85
C ILE A 300 -19.20 2.10 13.77
N ALA A 301 -19.78 0.94 14.07
CA ALA A 301 -19.87 -0.24 13.21
C ALA A 301 -20.13 0.01 11.71
N TYR A 302 -20.97 0.99 11.37
CA TYR A 302 -21.30 1.33 9.98
C TYR A 302 -20.07 1.74 9.15
N PHE A 303 -19.10 2.42 9.76
CA PHE A 303 -17.88 2.86 9.07
C PHE A 303 -16.85 1.76 8.90
N LEU A 304 -17.02 0.63 9.60
CA LEU A 304 -16.16 -0.55 9.50
C LEU A 304 -16.53 -1.43 8.32
N GLU A 305 -17.69 -1.20 7.71
CA GLU A 305 -18.14 -2.02 6.59
C GLU A 305 -17.21 -1.81 5.39
N THR A 306 -16.90 -2.90 4.67
CA THR A 306 -15.94 -2.84 3.57
C THR A 306 -16.39 -1.91 2.46
N GLY A 307 -17.71 -1.70 2.29
CA GLY A 307 -18.30 -0.85 1.27
C GLY A 307 -18.43 0.63 1.66
N THR A 308 -18.38 0.95 2.96
CA THR A 308 -18.56 2.32 3.45
C THR A 308 -17.34 3.17 3.13
N ARG A 309 -17.58 4.36 2.58
CA ARG A 309 -16.54 5.37 2.29
C ARG A 309 -16.76 6.60 3.15
N ASN A 310 -15.68 7.27 3.49
CA ASN A 310 -15.74 8.63 4.00
C ASN A 310 -14.75 9.49 3.23
N PHE A 311 -14.67 10.77 3.59
CA PHE A 311 -13.65 11.66 3.09
C PHE A 311 -13.06 12.50 4.21
N GLU A 312 -11.87 13.01 3.94
CA GLU A 312 -11.27 14.09 4.71
C GLU A 312 -10.50 15.00 3.73
N TYR A 313 -10.24 16.24 4.13
CA TYR A 313 -9.47 17.16 3.32
C TYR A 313 -7.99 16.74 3.27
N GLN A 314 -7.38 16.83 2.08
CA GLN A 314 -6.01 16.37 1.81
C GLN A 314 -4.92 17.03 2.67
N ASP A 315 -5.18 18.22 3.20
CA ASP A 315 -4.30 19.02 4.07
C ASP A 315 -4.57 18.82 5.58
N SER A 316 -5.54 17.96 5.91
CA SER A 316 -6.03 17.81 7.28
C SER A 316 -5.52 16.52 7.92
N ALA A 317 -4.67 16.68 8.93
CA ALA A 317 -4.21 15.59 9.79
C ALA A 317 -5.23 15.27 10.90
N ARG A 318 -5.44 13.97 11.17
CA ARG A 318 -6.36 13.48 12.21
C ARG A 318 -5.73 12.40 13.09
N SER A 319 -6.19 12.30 14.33
CA SER A 319 -5.79 11.29 15.33
C SER A 319 -6.30 9.87 15.05
N TYR A 320 -7.14 9.72 14.02
CA TYR A 320 -7.82 8.48 13.67
C TYR A 320 -7.68 8.13 12.19
N ILE A 321 -6.84 8.86 11.45
CA ILE A 321 -6.54 8.57 10.04
C ILE A 321 -5.04 8.28 9.93
N GLY A 322 -4.72 7.13 9.36
CA GLY A 322 -3.39 6.71 8.95
C GLY A 322 -3.41 6.31 7.48
N PHE A 323 -2.52 5.40 7.10
CA PHE A 323 -2.48 4.87 5.74
C PHE A 323 -1.71 3.56 5.68
N ARG A 324 -1.92 2.84 4.58
CA ARG A 324 -1.07 1.74 4.13
C ARG A 324 -0.68 1.99 2.67
N THR A 325 0.34 1.29 2.18
CA THR A 325 0.77 1.46 0.79
C THR A 325 0.44 0.22 -0.04
N ALA A 326 0.41 0.44 -1.35
CA ALA A 326 0.22 -0.58 -2.37
C ALA A 326 1.25 -0.40 -3.50
N MET A 327 1.47 -1.47 -4.25
CA MET A 327 2.36 -1.51 -5.40
C MET A 327 1.78 -2.46 -6.45
N ILE A 328 1.76 -2.06 -7.71
CA ILE A 328 1.23 -2.92 -8.77
C ILE A 328 2.09 -4.19 -8.95
N GLN A 329 1.45 -5.30 -9.30
CA GLN A 329 2.15 -6.50 -9.72
C GLN A 329 2.38 -6.46 -11.24
N ILE A 330 3.65 -6.58 -11.66
CA ILE A 330 4.05 -6.61 -13.07
C ILE A 330 4.41 -8.02 -13.51
N GLY A 331 4.17 -8.32 -14.78
CA GLY A 331 4.63 -9.57 -15.40
C GLY A 331 3.92 -10.84 -14.91
N SER A 332 2.72 -10.71 -14.32
CA SER A 332 1.85 -11.85 -13.99
C SER A 332 1.34 -12.55 -15.26
N GLY A 333 2.21 -13.32 -15.91
CA GLY A 333 1.80 -14.44 -16.76
C GLY A 333 1.19 -15.47 -15.83
N GLY A 334 -0.13 -15.60 -15.84
CA GLY A 334 -0.84 -16.45 -14.90
C GLY A 334 -0.28 -17.88 -14.90
N ASP A 335 0.21 -18.32 -13.75
CA ASP A 335 0.23 -19.74 -13.42
C ASP A 335 -1.24 -20.18 -13.35
N ARG A 336 -1.78 -20.61 -14.49
CA ARG A 336 -3.09 -21.25 -14.61
C ARG A 336 -2.97 -22.75 -14.39
#